data_AF-A0AAD3NNZ1-F1
#
_entry.id   AF-A0AAD3NNZ1-F1
#
_cell.length_a   1.000
_cell.length_b   1.000
_cell.length_c   1.000
_cell.angle_alpha   90.00
_cell.angle_beta   90.00
_cell.angle_gamma   90.00
#
_symmetry.space_group_name_H-M   'P 1'
#
loop_
_entity.id
_entity.type
_entity.pdbx_description
1 polymer ?
#
loop_
_entity_poly.entity_id
_entity_poly.type
_entity_poly.pdbx_seq_one_letter_code
_entity_poly.pdbx_strand_id
1 'polypeptide(L)'
;VIRKVNKQHAILDVDEPVSQLHKCAFQFRDSPHTYLCLSNDTIIQYQAPSSVKDPSRVVLNDGSCWTIIGVETVEFTFNQGLACIQTPVNGGGHVAMLEVQGENFSPHLKVWSGNSEAETMFKSPKSLLCVVPDVSVFSDGWRCLRRIITVPLSLIRLDGLIYRTTFSFTYSPELQPPPSVRGAAGGGGKRDGGVDGGQEDDVLLETIHQEFTRANFHLFMQS
;
A
#
# COMPACT_ATOMS: atom_id res chain seq x y z
N VAL A 1 42.31 -3.95 3.57
CA VAL A 1 42.55 -5.09 4.50
C VAL A 1 42.29 -4.60 5.92
N ILE A 2 41.39 -5.23 6.66
CA ILE A 2 41.13 -4.89 8.06
C ILE A 2 42.23 -5.50 8.95
N ARG A 3 42.75 -4.74 9.91
CA ARG A 3 43.80 -5.16 10.85
C ARG A 3 43.34 -4.95 12.28
N LYS A 4 43.60 -5.92 13.15
CA LYS A 4 43.36 -5.80 14.60
C LYS A 4 44.28 -4.73 15.17
N VAL A 5 43.74 -3.82 15.98
CA VAL A 5 44.52 -2.80 16.67
C VAL A 5 44.57 -3.06 18.16
N ASN A 6 45.77 -3.19 18.72
CA ASN A 6 45.99 -3.24 20.16
C ASN A 6 46.77 -1.99 20.59
N LYS A 7 46.15 -1.17 21.45
CA LYS A 7 46.59 0.19 21.77
C LYS A 7 46.66 1.05 20.49
N GLN A 8 47.86 1.27 19.95
CA GLN A 8 48.12 1.99 18.70
C GLN A 8 48.85 1.12 17.66
N HIS A 9 48.91 -0.20 17.88
CA HIS A 9 49.63 -1.11 16.98
C HIS A 9 48.64 -1.91 16.14
N ALA A 10 48.73 -1.77 14.82
CA ALA A 10 48.11 -2.73 13.90
C ALA A 10 48.91 -4.02 13.92
N ILE A 11 48.23 -5.14 14.15
CA ILE A 11 48.82 -6.49 14.15
C ILE A 11 48.59 -7.11 12.76
N LEU A 12 49.66 -7.54 12.10
CA LEU A 12 49.65 -7.97 10.70
C LEU A 12 49.39 -9.49 10.53
N ASP A 13 49.64 -10.27 11.57
CA ASP A 13 49.59 -11.73 11.62
C ASP A 13 48.41 -12.24 12.47
N VAL A 14 47.21 -11.70 12.21
CA VAL A 14 45.98 -12.11 12.90
C VAL A 14 44.98 -12.68 11.91
N ASP A 15 44.53 -13.90 12.20
CA ASP A 15 43.47 -14.61 11.48
C ASP A 15 42.31 -14.93 12.44
N GLU A 16 41.74 -13.88 13.04
CA GLU A 16 40.60 -13.95 13.94
C GLU A 16 39.43 -13.17 13.32
N PRO A 17 38.16 -13.61 13.54
CA PRO A 17 37.01 -12.85 13.10
C PRO A 17 36.94 -11.48 13.80
N VAL A 18 36.39 -10.49 13.09
CA VAL A 18 36.16 -9.15 13.62
C VAL A 18 34.86 -9.14 14.41
N SER A 19 34.92 -8.73 15.68
CA SER A 19 33.74 -8.61 16.55
C SER A 19 33.26 -7.18 16.70
N GLN A 20 32.04 -7.03 17.20
CA GLN A 20 31.44 -5.75 17.56
C GLN A 20 32.33 -4.95 18.53
N LEU A 21 32.43 -3.64 18.29
CA LEU A 21 33.18 -2.67 19.09
C LEU A 21 34.70 -2.94 19.18
N HIS A 22 35.24 -3.81 18.33
CA HIS A 22 36.70 -3.97 18.23
C HIS A 22 37.36 -2.72 17.66
N LYS A 23 38.59 -2.46 18.14
CA LYS A 23 39.50 -1.50 17.50
C LYS A 23 40.19 -2.15 16.31
N CYS A 24 40.13 -1.48 15.16
CA CYS A 24 40.72 -1.94 13.92
C CYS A 24 41.36 -0.79 13.13
N ALA A 25 42.12 -1.15 12.09
CA ALA A 25 42.66 -0.22 11.10
C ALA A 25 42.39 -0.75 9.69
N PHE A 26 42.27 0.15 8.72
CA PHE A 26 42.03 -0.19 7.32
C PHE A 26 43.28 0.09 6.49
N GLN A 27 44.02 -0.97 6.16
CA GLN A 27 45.22 -0.93 5.32
C GLN A 27 44.82 -1.00 3.84
N PHE A 28 45.43 -0.16 2.98
CA PHE A 28 45.23 -0.23 1.53
C PHE A 28 45.88 -1.51 0.96
N ARG A 29 45.18 -2.20 0.05
CA ARG A 29 45.65 -3.49 -0.49
C ARG A 29 46.92 -3.34 -1.31
N ASP A 30 46.98 -2.28 -2.12
CA ASP A 30 48.08 -2.04 -3.06
C ASP A 30 49.22 -1.23 -2.44
N SER A 31 49.02 -0.73 -1.22
CA SER A 31 50.05 -0.02 -0.45
C SER A 31 50.10 -0.52 1.00
N PRO A 32 50.98 -1.49 1.31
CA PRO A 32 51.00 -2.18 2.60
C PRO A 32 51.40 -1.29 3.78
N HIS A 33 51.90 -0.07 3.53
CA HIS A 33 52.27 0.87 4.60
C HIS A 33 51.30 2.06 4.69
N THR A 34 50.20 2.03 3.93
CA THR A 34 49.21 3.12 3.92
C THR A 34 47.91 2.68 4.57
N TYR A 35 47.35 3.54 5.41
CA TYR A 35 46.14 3.30 6.19
C TYR A 35 45.12 4.41 6.00
N LEU A 36 43.84 4.07 6.14
CA LEU A 36 42.75 5.03 6.21
C LEU A 36 42.84 5.81 7.53
N CYS A 37 42.88 7.12 7.45
CA CYS A 37 43.05 8.00 8.60
C CYS A 37 42.03 9.15 8.58
N LEU A 38 41.45 9.45 9.74
CA LEU A 38 40.72 10.70 9.97
C LEU A 38 41.71 11.79 10.42
N SER A 39 41.72 12.93 9.75
CA SER A 39 42.50 14.11 10.14
C SER A 39 41.70 15.37 9.83
N ASN A 40 41.44 16.20 10.84
CA ASN A 40 40.67 17.44 10.72
C ASN A 40 39.34 17.23 9.95
N ASP A 41 38.52 16.27 10.41
CA ASP A 41 37.26 15.85 9.79
C ASP A 41 37.35 15.39 8.32
N THR A 42 38.56 15.13 7.83
CA THR A 42 38.81 14.66 6.48
C THR A 42 39.38 13.25 6.49
N ILE A 43 38.87 12.40 5.59
CA ILE A 43 39.42 11.06 5.37
C ILE A 43 40.61 11.18 4.42
N ILE A 44 41.78 10.77 4.90
CA ILE A 44 43.04 10.83 4.17
C ILE A 44 43.75 9.47 4.17
N GLN A 45 44.75 9.35 3.31
CA GLN A 45 45.70 8.24 3.33
C GLN A 45 46.89 8.61 4.23
N TYR A 46 47.11 7.84 5.29
CA TYR A 46 48.25 8.01 6.20
C TYR A 46 49.32 6.97 5.91
N GLN A 47 50.54 7.44 5.67
CA GLN A 47 51.71 6.58 5.49
C GLN A 47 52.31 6.25 6.87
N ALA A 48 52.18 5.00 7.31
CA ALA A 48 52.70 4.57 8.59
C ALA A 48 54.23 4.37 8.53
N PRO A 49 54.96 4.64 9.63
CA PRO A 49 56.39 4.38 9.69
C PRO A 49 56.68 2.87 9.58
N SER A 50 57.65 2.48 8.75
CA SER A 50 58.17 1.12 8.73
C SER A 50 59.04 0.86 9.96
N SER A 51 58.64 -0.04 10.84
CA SER A 51 59.46 -0.47 11.98
C SER A 51 60.26 -1.72 11.62
N VAL A 52 61.59 -1.66 11.74
CA VAL A 52 62.48 -2.83 11.54
C VAL A 52 62.50 -3.74 12.78
N LYS A 53 62.11 -3.21 13.95
CA LYS A 53 62.20 -3.93 15.24
C LYS A 53 61.16 -5.03 15.39
N ASP A 54 59.99 -4.87 14.79
CA ASP A 54 58.91 -5.85 14.86
C ASP A 54 58.13 -5.86 13.53
N PRO A 55 58.42 -6.80 12.62
CA PRO A 55 57.73 -6.86 11.33
C PRO A 55 56.28 -7.34 11.45
N SER A 56 55.85 -7.83 12.62
CA SER A 56 54.46 -8.27 12.84
C SER A 56 53.52 -7.11 13.21
N ARG A 57 54.08 -5.91 13.48
CA ARG A 57 53.31 -4.77 13.99
C ARG A 57 53.68 -3.45 13.32
N VAL A 58 52.69 -2.58 13.18
CA VAL A 58 52.86 -1.22 12.69
C VAL A 58 52.28 -0.23 13.69
N VAL A 59 53.05 0.78 14.08
CA VAL A 59 52.57 1.86 14.95
C VAL A 59 51.76 2.84 14.12
N LEU A 60 50.51 3.07 14.53
CA LEU A 60 49.56 3.97 13.89
C LEU A 60 49.37 5.24 14.69
N ASN A 61 48.94 6.31 14.01
CA ASN A 61 48.37 7.47 14.68
C ASN A 61 46.92 7.17 15.13
N ASP A 62 46.40 7.99 16.05
CA ASP A 62 45.05 7.80 16.58
C ASP A 62 43.97 7.88 15.49
N GLY A 63 44.15 8.75 14.50
CA GLY A 63 43.23 8.91 13.38
C GLY A 63 43.11 7.66 12.48
N SER A 64 44.06 6.73 12.53
CA SER A 64 43.99 5.45 11.81
C SER A 64 43.40 4.31 12.64
N CYS A 65 43.02 4.58 13.90
CA CYS A 65 42.40 3.60 14.80
C CYS A 65 40.89 3.81 14.83
N TRP A 66 40.15 2.83 14.32
CA TRP A 66 38.70 2.88 14.16
C TRP A 66 38.02 1.88 15.11
N THR A 67 36.82 2.20 15.56
CA THR A 67 35.94 1.23 16.23
C THR A 67 34.89 0.79 15.22
N ILE A 68 34.77 -0.52 15.00
CA ILE A 68 33.77 -1.08 14.08
C ILE A 68 32.50 -1.49 14.85
N ILE A 69 31.35 -1.15 14.30
CA ILE A 69 30.04 -1.54 14.82
C ILE A 69 29.17 -1.98 13.64
N GLY A 70 28.57 -3.17 13.75
CA GLY A 70 27.53 -3.60 12.82
C GLY A 70 26.24 -2.87 13.15
N VAL A 71 25.66 -2.22 12.14
CA VAL A 71 24.40 -1.50 12.25
C VAL A 71 23.34 -2.20 11.41
N GLU A 72 22.13 -2.29 11.94
CA GLU A 72 20.95 -2.69 11.16
C GLU A 72 20.23 -1.41 10.73
N THR A 73 19.89 -1.32 9.44
CA THR A 73 19.06 -0.23 8.92
C THR A 73 17.69 -0.81 8.62
N VAL A 74 16.65 -0.24 9.25
CA VAL A 74 15.27 -0.51 8.87
C VAL A 74 14.82 0.63 7.98
N GLU A 75 14.81 0.39 6.67
CA GLU A 75 14.25 1.33 5.70
C GLU A 75 12.77 1.05 5.51
N PHE A 76 11.92 1.96 5.97
CA PHE A 76 10.49 1.88 5.70
C PHE A 76 10.19 2.46 4.30
N THR A 77 10.09 1.58 3.31
CA THR A 77 9.67 1.94 1.95
C THR A 77 8.20 1.58 1.76
N PHE A 78 7.32 2.58 1.78
CA PHE A 78 5.88 2.38 1.59
C PHE A 78 5.49 2.60 0.13
N ASN A 79 5.68 1.61 -0.75
CA ASN A 79 5.20 1.60 -2.17
C ASN A 79 5.75 0.45 -3.04
N GLN A 80 5.96 -0.76 -2.50
CA GLN A 80 6.29 -1.90 -3.37
C GLN A 80 5.45 -3.14 -3.07
N GLY A 81 4.26 -3.14 -3.64
CA GLY A 81 3.39 -4.30 -3.70
C GLY A 81 2.11 -3.97 -4.44
N LEU A 82 1.85 -4.68 -5.54
CA LEU A 82 0.50 -4.79 -6.10
C LEU A 82 -0.33 -5.58 -5.09
N ALA A 83 -0.88 -4.92 -4.07
CA ALA A 83 -1.98 -5.51 -3.32
C ALA A 83 -3.18 -5.50 -4.29
N CYS A 84 -3.49 -6.67 -4.82
CA CYS A 84 -4.63 -6.86 -5.69
C CYS A 84 -5.91 -6.57 -4.89
N ILE A 85 -6.63 -5.52 -5.24
CA ILE A 85 -8.00 -5.31 -4.75
C ILE A 85 -8.86 -6.34 -5.48
N GLN A 86 -8.98 -7.54 -4.91
CA GLN A 86 -9.90 -8.59 -5.39
C GLN A 86 -11.10 -8.71 -4.47
N THR A 87 -11.89 -7.65 -4.38
CA THR A 87 -13.30 -7.83 -4.07
C THR A 87 -14.07 -6.93 -5.02
N PRO A 88 -15.00 -7.50 -5.83
CA PRO A 88 -15.99 -6.69 -6.50
C PRO A 88 -16.67 -5.85 -5.42
N VAL A 89 -16.75 -4.54 -5.63
CA VAL A 89 -17.64 -3.71 -4.82
C VAL A 89 -19.01 -4.37 -4.89
N ASN A 90 -19.47 -4.94 -3.77
CA ASN A 90 -20.83 -5.47 -3.67
C ASN A 90 -21.77 -4.26 -3.66
N GLY A 91 -22.05 -3.70 -4.84
CA GLY A 91 -23.02 -2.63 -5.08
C GLY A 91 -24.45 -3.14 -5.02
N GLY A 92 -24.77 -3.98 -4.03
CA GLY A 92 -26.10 -4.54 -3.79
C GLY A 92 -26.85 -3.90 -2.63
N GLY A 93 -26.36 -2.77 -2.09
CA GLY A 93 -26.99 -2.03 -1.01
C GLY A 93 -26.70 -0.53 -1.11
N HIS A 94 -27.46 0.29 -0.39
CA HIS A 94 -27.42 1.76 -0.44
C HIS A 94 -26.03 2.41 -0.20
N VAL A 95 -25.02 1.67 0.24
CA VAL A 95 -23.66 2.17 0.53
C VAL A 95 -22.60 1.17 0.05
N ALA A 96 -21.69 1.59 -0.82
CA ALA A 96 -20.53 0.80 -1.23
C ALA A 96 -19.36 1.00 -0.26
N MET A 97 -18.67 -0.08 0.09
CA MET A 97 -17.56 -0.09 1.05
C MET A 97 -16.28 -0.59 0.39
N LEU A 98 -15.14 -0.01 0.77
CA LEU A 98 -13.79 -0.39 0.35
C LEU A 98 -12.97 -0.81 1.57
N GLU A 99 -12.44 -2.03 1.57
CA GLU A 99 -11.48 -2.50 2.58
C GLU A 99 -10.04 -2.27 2.09
N VAL A 100 -9.25 -1.58 2.90
CA VAL A 100 -7.83 -1.31 2.68
C VAL A 100 -7.02 -2.19 3.62
N GLN A 101 -6.18 -3.06 3.06
CA GLN A 101 -5.29 -3.95 3.82
C GLN A 101 -3.86 -3.43 3.83
N GLY A 102 -3.17 -3.60 4.95
CA GLY A 102 -1.80 -3.12 5.14
C GLY A 102 -1.24 -3.50 6.50
N GLU A 103 -0.34 -2.68 7.03
CA GLU A 103 0.26 -2.84 8.36
C GLU A 103 0.39 -1.48 9.04
N ASN A 104 0.49 -1.49 10.38
CA ASN A 104 0.65 -0.30 11.22
C ASN A 104 -0.46 0.75 11.08
N PHE A 105 -1.68 0.33 10.75
CA PHE A 105 -2.82 1.22 10.80
C PHE A 105 -3.17 1.62 12.24
N SER A 106 -3.74 2.80 12.37
CA SER A 106 -4.26 3.32 13.64
C SER A 106 -5.63 3.97 13.43
N PRO A 107 -6.42 4.15 14.50
CA PRO A 107 -7.70 4.87 14.42
C PRO A 107 -7.59 6.34 13.98
N HIS A 108 -6.39 6.90 13.96
CA HIS A 108 -6.12 8.28 13.56
C HIS A 108 -5.87 8.45 12.06
N LEU A 109 -5.92 7.37 11.28
CA LEU A 109 -5.79 7.39 9.82
C LEU A 109 -7.17 7.46 9.15
N LYS A 110 -7.26 8.29 8.12
CA LYS A 110 -8.41 8.40 7.22
C LYS A 110 -8.01 8.04 5.80
N VAL A 111 -8.84 7.27 5.11
CA VAL A 111 -8.71 7.01 3.68
C VAL A 111 -9.23 8.22 2.92
N TRP A 112 -8.50 8.63 1.89
CA TRP A 112 -8.85 9.73 1.00
C TRP A 112 -8.88 9.23 -0.44
N SER A 113 -9.96 9.56 -1.14
CA SER A 113 -10.14 9.33 -2.57
C SER A 113 -9.96 10.66 -3.30
N GLY A 114 -8.81 10.85 -3.95
CA GLY A 114 -8.42 12.15 -4.49
C GLY A 114 -8.39 13.21 -3.38
N ASN A 115 -9.26 14.21 -3.49
CA ASN A 115 -9.39 15.30 -2.52
C ASN A 115 -10.59 15.12 -1.57
N SER A 116 -11.25 13.95 -1.58
CA SER A 116 -12.37 13.64 -0.71
C SER A 116 -11.95 12.71 0.42
N GLU A 117 -12.14 13.13 1.66
CA GLU A 117 -12.08 12.23 2.81
C GLU A 117 -13.22 11.19 2.70
N ALA A 118 -12.89 9.93 2.99
CA ALA A 118 -13.87 8.86 3.12
C ALA A 118 -14.14 8.58 4.59
N GLU A 119 -15.40 8.27 4.93
CA GLU A 119 -15.74 7.79 6.26
C GLU A 119 -14.99 6.47 6.50
N THR A 120 -13.99 6.52 7.38
CA THR A 120 -13.05 5.42 7.63
C THR A 120 -13.24 4.85 9.02
N MET A 121 -13.35 3.53 9.08
CA MET A 121 -13.44 2.69 10.26
C MET A 121 -12.16 1.88 10.41
N PHE A 122 -11.58 1.91 11.61
CA PHE A 122 -10.44 1.08 11.96
C PHE A 122 -10.92 -0.33 12.37
N LYS A 123 -10.50 -1.36 11.64
CA LYS A 123 -10.79 -2.77 12.00
C LYS A 123 -9.65 -3.38 12.80
N SER A 124 -8.41 -3.17 12.37
CA SER A 124 -7.20 -3.66 13.05
C SER A 124 -5.97 -2.92 12.54
N PRO A 125 -4.78 -3.12 13.16
CA PRO A 125 -3.53 -2.59 12.63
C PRO A 125 -3.20 -3.05 11.19
N LYS A 126 -3.98 -3.99 10.63
CA LYS A 126 -3.82 -4.50 9.26
C LYS A 126 -4.99 -4.21 8.32
N SER A 127 -6.09 -3.62 8.81
CA SER A 127 -7.29 -3.38 8.00
C SER A 127 -8.01 -2.09 8.39
N LEU A 128 -8.32 -1.28 7.38
CA LEU A 128 -9.25 -0.16 7.43
C LEU A 128 -10.44 -0.47 6.50
N LEU A 129 -11.63 -0.05 6.89
CA LEU A 129 -12.82 -0.11 6.05
C LEU A 129 -13.31 1.32 5.82
N CYS A 130 -13.62 1.70 4.59
CA CYS A 130 -14.11 3.04 4.29
C CYS A 130 -15.32 3.03 3.35
N VAL A 131 -16.20 4.01 3.54
CA VAL A 131 -17.32 4.26 2.64
C VAL A 131 -16.78 4.85 1.35
N VAL A 132 -17.14 4.26 0.21
CA VAL A 132 -16.79 4.82 -1.11
C VAL A 132 -17.62 6.10 -1.32
N PRO A 133 -16.98 7.27 -1.54
CA PRO A 133 -17.71 8.50 -1.82
C PRO A 133 -18.58 8.38 -3.08
N ASP A 134 -19.71 9.08 -3.12
CA ASP A 134 -20.48 9.17 -4.35
C ASP A 134 -19.65 9.89 -5.43
N VAL A 135 -19.75 9.38 -6.67
CA VAL A 135 -19.01 9.91 -7.82
C VAL A 135 -19.31 11.39 -8.11
N SER A 136 -20.48 11.91 -7.71
CA SER A 136 -20.83 13.33 -7.84
C SER A 136 -19.87 14.25 -7.11
N VAL A 137 -19.16 13.77 -6.08
CA VAL A 137 -18.12 14.54 -5.37
C VAL A 137 -16.97 14.92 -6.31
N PHE A 138 -16.74 14.15 -7.38
CA PHE A 138 -15.64 14.36 -8.32
C PHE A 138 -16.07 14.96 -9.66
N SER A 139 -17.32 14.76 -10.08
CA SER A 139 -17.83 15.25 -11.36
C SER A 139 -19.33 15.50 -11.31
N ASP A 140 -19.70 16.76 -11.49
CA ASP A 140 -21.08 17.14 -11.82
C ASP A 140 -21.49 16.48 -13.14
N GLY A 141 -22.67 15.87 -13.19
CA GLY A 141 -23.22 15.30 -14.43
C GLY A 141 -22.61 13.97 -14.87
N TRP A 142 -21.91 13.22 -14.01
CA TRP A 142 -21.39 11.89 -14.35
C TRP A 142 -22.47 10.93 -14.87
N ARG A 143 -23.68 10.99 -14.29
CA ARG A 143 -24.86 10.23 -14.74
C ARG A 143 -25.20 10.49 -16.21
N CYS A 144 -24.87 11.68 -16.74
CA CYS A 144 -25.09 12.07 -18.12
C CYS A 144 -23.88 11.76 -19.03
N LEU A 145 -22.66 11.90 -18.50
CA LEU A 145 -21.42 11.83 -19.29
C LEU A 145 -20.82 10.42 -19.41
N ARG A 146 -21.19 9.48 -18.52
CA ARG A 146 -20.76 8.07 -18.53
C ARG A 146 -19.26 7.88 -18.82
N ARG A 147 -18.39 8.69 -18.22
CA ARG A 147 -16.93 8.58 -18.36
C ARG A 147 -16.34 7.72 -17.25
N ILE A 148 -15.24 7.03 -17.49
CA ILE A 148 -14.49 6.40 -16.40
C ILE A 148 -13.81 7.49 -15.58
N ILE A 149 -13.95 7.45 -14.25
CA ILE A 149 -13.25 8.36 -13.33
C ILE A 149 -12.33 7.52 -12.45
N THR A 150 -11.04 7.84 -12.44
CA THR A 150 -10.06 7.19 -11.58
C THR A 150 -9.46 8.22 -10.63
N VAL A 151 -9.51 7.93 -9.33
CA VAL A 151 -9.00 8.81 -8.27
C VAL A 151 -7.92 8.09 -7.46
N PRO A 152 -6.80 8.76 -7.11
CA PRO A 152 -5.75 8.15 -6.30
C PRO A 152 -6.23 7.94 -4.87
N LEU A 153 -5.76 6.87 -4.21
CA LEU A 153 -6.00 6.63 -2.80
C LEU A 153 -4.82 7.11 -1.95
N SER A 154 -5.12 7.76 -0.84
CA SER A 154 -4.11 8.16 0.15
C SER A 154 -4.62 7.92 1.57
N LEU A 155 -3.70 7.84 2.54
CA LEU A 155 -4.04 7.85 3.96
C LEU A 155 -3.56 9.17 4.55
N ILE A 156 -4.41 9.82 5.34
CA ILE A 156 -4.06 11.06 6.04
C ILE A 156 -4.23 10.84 7.53
N ARG A 157 -3.21 11.19 8.31
CA ARG A 157 -3.26 11.15 9.77
C ARG A 157 -3.89 12.42 10.33
N LEU A 158 -4.44 12.35 11.54
CA LEU A 158 -5.07 13.47 12.24
C LEU A 158 -4.22 14.76 12.30
N ASP A 159 -2.89 14.65 12.30
CA ASP A 159 -1.96 15.79 12.30
C ASP A 159 -1.60 16.33 10.91
N GLY A 160 -2.25 15.82 9.85
CA GLY A 160 -2.07 16.27 8.47
C GLY A 160 -0.95 15.56 7.71
N LEU A 161 -0.30 14.55 8.30
CA LEU A 161 0.70 13.76 7.57
C LEU A 161 0.02 12.92 6.48
N ILE A 162 0.50 13.07 5.24
CA ILE A 162 -0.05 12.39 4.06
C ILE A 162 0.83 11.18 3.69
N TYR A 163 0.24 9.99 3.72
CA TYR A 163 0.81 8.77 3.19
C TYR A 163 0.23 8.52 1.79
N ARG A 164 1.03 8.81 0.76
CA ARG A 164 0.68 8.52 -0.64
C ARG A 164 0.74 7.02 -0.89
N THR A 165 -0.25 6.48 -1.59
CA THR A 165 -0.25 5.08 -2.05
C THR A 165 -0.13 5.02 -3.57
N THR A 166 0.18 3.83 -4.10
CA THR A 166 0.14 3.55 -5.54
C THR A 166 -1.26 3.11 -6.02
N PHE A 167 -2.23 3.01 -5.10
CA PHE A 167 -3.57 2.54 -5.41
C PHE A 167 -4.47 3.66 -5.92
N SER A 168 -5.46 3.27 -6.71
CA SER A 168 -6.52 4.15 -7.19
C SER A 168 -7.85 3.43 -7.16
N PHE A 169 -8.93 4.20 -7.05
CA PHE A 169 -10.29 3.71 -7.16
C PHE A 169 -10.90 4.19 -8.48
N THR A 170 -11.62 3.30 -9.18
CA THR A 170 -12.19 3.60 -10.49
C THR A 170 -13.71 3.46 -10.48
N TYR A 171 -14.40 4.54 -10.84
CA TYR A 171 -15.83 4.58 -11.08
C TYR A 171 -16.11 4.24 -12.54
N SER A 172 -16.84 3.16 -12.76
CA SER A 172 -17.26 2.67 -14.08
C SER A 172 -18.77 2.83 -14.24
N PRO A 173 -19.27 3.43 -15.34
CA PRO A 173 -20.71 3.47 -15.62
C PRO A 173 -21.27 2.07 -15.87
N GLU A 174 -22.49 1.81 -15.42
CA GLU A 174 -23.19 0.57 -15.79
C GLU A 174 -23.57 0.60 -17.29
N LEU A 175 -23.10 -0.41 -18.02
CA LEU A 175 -23.52 -0.65 -19.40
C LEU A 175 -24.86 -1.40 -19.38
N GLN A 176 -25.98 -0.68 -19.50
CA GLN A 176 -27.24 -1.34 -19.83
C GLN A 176 -27.09 -2.02 -21.21
N PRO A 177 -27.45 -3.32 -21.37
CA PRO A 177 -27.64 -3.90 -22.69
C PRO A 177 -28.68 -3.08 -23.47
N PRO A 178 -28.54 -2.91 -24.79
CA PRO A 178 -29.56 -2.21 -25.56
C PRO A 178 -30.92 -2.92 -25.38
N PRO A 179 -32.04 -2.16 -25.28
CA PRO A 179 -33.36 -2.77 -25.21
C PRO A 179 -33.56 -3.65 -26.43
N SER A 180 -33.92 -4.92 -26.21
CA SER A 180 -34.22 -5.84 -27.28
C SER A 180 -35.41 -5.29 -28.07
N VAL A 181 -35.20 -5.05 -29.37
CA VAL A 181 -36.26 -4.64 -30.28
C VAL A 181 -37.23 -5.82 -30.40
N ARG A 182 -38.29 -5.84 -29.59
CA ARG A 182 -39.46 -6.70 -29.86
C ARG A 182 -40.26 -6.08 -31.00
N GLY A 183 -39.80 -6.35 -32.22
CA GLY A 183 -40.53 -6.09 -33.45
C GLY A 183 -41.37 -7.30 -33.87
N ALA A 184 -42.69 -7.10 -33.80
CA ALA A 184 -43.71 -7.59 -34.73
C ALA A 184 -43.96 -9.12 -34.90
N ALA A 185 -44.98 -9.62 -34.21
CA ALA A 185 -46.04 -10.57 -34.67
C ALA A 185 -46.91 -10.89 -33.43
N GLY A 186 -48.24 -10.88 -33.39
CA GLY A 186 -49.32 -10.68 -34.34
C GLY A 186 -50.61 -11.15 -33.64
N GLY A 187 -51.75 -10.47 -33.87
CA GLY A 187 -53.12 -10.88 -33.47
C GLY A 187 -53.45 -10.67 -31.98
N GLY A 188 -54.59 -10.14 -31.54
CA GLY A 188 -55.89 -9.87 -32.16
C GLY A 188 -56.98 -10.25 -31.16
N GLY A 189 -57.85 -9.32 -30.75
CA GLY A 189 -59.04 -9.63 -29.93
C GLY A 189 -59.61 -8.47 -29.11
N LYS A 190 -60.81 -8.00 -29.49
CA LYS A 190 -61.66 -7.00 -28.80
C LYS A 190 -62.53 -7.65 -27.69
N ARG A 191 -62.83 -6.89 -26.62
CA ARG A 191 -64.13 -6.65 -25.90
C ARG A 191 -63.85 -6.36 -24.41
N ASP A 192 -64.00 -5.13 -23.90
CA ASP A 192 -65.21 -4.38 -23.45
C ASP A 192 -65.65 -4.71 -21.99
N GLY A 193 -65.70 -3.68 -21.11
CA GLY A 193 -66.50 -3.65 -19.87
C GLY A 193 -65.82 -3.85 -18.48
N GLY A 194 -65.30 -2.76 -17.88
CA GLY A 194 -65.60 -2.29 -16.50
C GLY A 194 -65.27 -3.09 -15.20
N VAL A 195 -64.40 -2.46 -14.38
CA VAL A 195 -64.31 -2.40 -12.89
C VAL A 195 -63.63 -3.56 -12.13
N ASP A 196 -62.37 -3.35 -11.72
CA ASP A 196 -61.91 -3.12 -10.32
C ASP A 196 -60.49 -3.68 -10.07
N GLY A 197 -59.65 -2.90 -9.39
CA GLY A 197 -58.19 -3.05 -9.30
C GLY A 197 -57.66 -4.21 -8.45
N GLY A 198 -57.88 -5.45 -8.87
CA GLY A 198 -57.27 -6.65 -8.24
C GLY A 198 -56.21 -7.36 -9.09
N GLN A 199 -56.25 -7.21 -10.41
CA GLN A 199 -55.41 -8.00 -11.33
C GLN A 199 -53.98 -7.46 -11.49
N GLU A 200 -53.79 -6.13 -11.38
CA GLU A 200 -52.46 -5.52 -11.46
C GLU A 200 -51.62 -5.83 -10.23
N ASP A 201 -52.24 -5.92 -9.05
CA ASP A 201 -51.55 -6.30 -7.82
C ASP A 201 -51.13 -7.76 -7.87
N ASP A 202 -51.98 -8.67 -8.35
CA ASP A 202 -51.59 -10.09 -8.50
C ASP A 202 -50.48 -10.26 -9.55
N VAL A 203 -50.53 -9.54 -10.67
CA VAL A 203 -49.49 -9.56 -11.70
C VAL A 203 -48.19 -8.94 -11.18
N LEU A 204 -48.27 -7.85 -10.41
CA LEU A 204 -47.12 -7.22 -9.78
C LEU A 204 -46.50 -8.15 -8.73
N LEU A 205 -47.33 -8.80 -7.90
CA LEU A 205 -46.91 -9.74 -6.88
C LEU A 205 -46.28 -10.99 -7.51
N GLU A 206 -46.84 -11.49 -8.60
CA GLU A 206 -46.31 -12.62 -9.36
C GLU A 206 -44.99 -12.26 -10.06
N THR A 207 -44.87 -11.03 -10.58
CA THR A 207 -43.63 -10.48 -11.18
C THR A 207 -42.54 -10.30 -10.11
N ILE A 208 -42.90 -9.78 -8.93
CA ILE A 208 -42.00 -9.68 -7.77
C ILE A 208 -41.57 -11.10 -7.35
N HIS A 209 -42.48 -12.06 -7.27
CA HIS A 209 -42.17 -13.44 -6.89
C HIS A 209 -41.22 -14.12 -7.90
N GLN A 210 -41.42 -13.87 -9.20
CA GLN A 210 -40.54 -14.37 -10.26
C GLN A 210 -39.13 -13.76 -10.19
N GLU A 211 -39.02 -12.45 -9.98
CA GLU A 211 -37.73 -11.76 -9.85
C GLU A 211 -36.98 -12.20 -8.59
N PHE A 212 -37.68 -12.41 -7.48
CA PHE A 212 -37.08 -12.92 -6.23
C PHE A 212 -36.59 -14.37 -6.35
N THR A 213 -37.37 -15.24 -6.99
CA THR A 213 -36.98 -16.64 -7.23
C THR A 213 -35.77 -16.72 -8.18
N ARG A 214 -35.73 -15.86 -9.21
CA ARG A 214 -34.62 -15.76 -10.15
C ARG A 214 -33.31 -15.25 -9.51
N ALA A 215 -33.42 -14.57 -8.37
CA ALA A 215 -32.30 -14.09 -7.56
C ALA A 215 -31.94 -14.98 -6.35
N ASN A 216 -32.57 -16.17 -6.19
CA ASN A 216 -32.41 -17.10 -5.05
C ASN A 216 -32.83 -16.54 -3.67
N PHE A 217 -33.82 -15.64 -3.61
CA PHE A 217 -34.41 -15.19 -2.34
C PHE A 217 -35.85 -15.68 -2.20
N HIS A 218 -36.19 -16.30 -1.07
CA HIS A 218 -37.55 -16.75 -0.75
C HIS A 218 -38.19 -15.84 0.30
N LEU A 219 -39.39 -15.33 0.00
CA LEU A 219 -40.17 -14.52 0.93
C LEU A 219 -41.22 -15.41 1.63
N PHE A 220 -41.13 -15.58 2.94
CA PHE A 220 -42.20 -16.17 3.73
C PHE A 220 -43.00 -15.05 4.39
N MET A 221 -44.29 -14.97 4.09
CA MET A 221 -45.22 -14.16 4.87
C MET A 221 -46.03 -15.06 5.78
N GLN A 222 -45.96 -14.80 7.08
CA GLN A 222 -46.81 -15.45 8.08
C GLN A 222 -47.82 -14.42 8.56
N SER A 223 -49.11 -14.80 8.52
CA SER A 223 -50.26 -14.02 9.02
C SER A 223 -50.18 -13.76 10.52
#